data_AF-A0A971F9X6-F1
#
_entry.id   AF-A0A971F9X6-F1
#
_cell.length_a   1.000
_cell.length_b   1.000
_cell.length_c   1.000
_cell.angle_alpha   90.00
_cell.angle_beta   90.00
_cell.angle_gamma   90.00
#
_symmetry.space_group_name_H-M   'P 1'
#
loop_
_entity.id
_entity.type
_entity.pdbx_description
1 polymer ?
#
loop_
_entity_poly.entity_id
_entity_poly.type
_entity_poly.pdbx_seq_one_letter_code
_entity_poly.pdbx_strand_id
1 'polypeptide(L)'
;RAGRAGARRITVGALLGLGEWPAEAFWTALHARHLQKACWTSAVGVSFPRLRHTPPRFQIAHPLGDAELVQTILATRLFLPEAGFNLSTREPAELRDRLIPLGITAMSAGSSTRPGGYAAADTGVLEQFAVEDTRTPAEVVEVIRRAGYDPVWKDFDAAFLG
;
A
#
# COMPACT_ATOMS: atom_id res chain seq x y z
N ARG A 1 -18.23 -8.82 -4.61
CA ARG A 1 -19.10 -7.98 -5.47
C ARG A 1 -18.32 -7.36 -6.62
N ALA A 2 -17.32 -6.50 -6.35
CA ALA A 2 -16.51 -5.85 -7.38
C ALA A 2 -15.92 -6.83 -8.43
N GLY A 3 -15.33 -7.95 -8.01
CA GLY A 3 -14.81 -8.96 -8.95
C GLY A 3 -15.88 -9.59 -9.84
N ARG A 4 -17.08 -9.86 -9.30
CA ARG A 4 -18.23 -10.33 -10.10
C ARG A 4 -18.73 -9.29 -11.09
N ALA A 5 -18.50 -8.00 -10.81
CA ALA A 5 -18.82 -6.90 -11.70
C ALA A 5 -17.69 -6.59 -12.72
N GLY A 6 -16.65 -7.44 -12.81
CA GLY A 6 -15.58 -7.30 -13.80
C GLY A 6 -14.46 -6.33 -13.40
N ALA A 7 -14.33 -5.98 -12.11
CA ALA A 7 -13.20 -5.16 -11.66
C ALA A 7 -11.86 -5.85 -11.95
N ARG A 8 -11.00 -5.21 -12.76
CA ARG A 8 -9.69 -5.76 -13.13
C ARG A 8 -8.72 -5.90 -11.95
N ARG A 9 -8.81 -5.00 -10.96
CA ARG A 9 -7.96 -5.01 -9.76
C ARG A 9 -8.80 -5.00 -8.50
N ILE A 10 -8.41 -5.81 -7.52
CA ILE A 10 -9.00 -5.85 -6.19
C ILE A 10 -7.88 -5.87 -5.17
N THR A 11 -7.83 -4.86 -4.31
CA THR A 11 -6.84 -4.78 -3.24
C THR A 11 -7.54 -4.87 -1.89
N VAL A 12 -6.98 -5.68 -0.99
CA VAL A 12 -7.41 -5.77 0.41
C VAL A 12 -6.29 -5.31 1.34
N GLY A 13 -6.66 -4.89 2.55
CA GLY A 13 -5.69 -4.50 3.56
C GLY A 13 -6.39 -4.13 4.85
N ALA A 14 -5.97 -4.74 5.96
CA ALA A 14 -6.36 -4.29 7.29
C ALA A 14 -5.65 -2.98 7.64
N LEU A 15 -6.34 -2.11 8.38
CA LEU A 15 -5.72 -0.91 8.95
C LEU A 15 -4.99 -1.31 10.24
N LEU A 16 -3.69 -1.55 10.12
CA LEU A 16 -2.83 -2.03 11.19
C LEU A 16 -2.77 -0.99 12.33
N GLY A 17 -3.01 -1.42 13.56
CA GLY A 17 -3.15 -0.53 14.72
C GLY A 17 -4.50 -0.64 15.44
N LEU A 18 -5.55 -1.09 14.73
CA LEU A 18 -6.89 -1.26 15.28
C LEU A 18 -7.07 -2.57 16.05
N GLY A 19 -6.33 -3.62 15.67
CA GLY A 19 -6.38 -4.94 16.27
C GLY A 19 -4.97 -5.55 16.37
N GLU A 20 -4.87 -6.71 17.01
CA GLU A 20 -3.60 -7.44 17.12
C GLU A 20 -3.08 -7.82 15.72
N TRP A 21 -1.88 -7.33 15.41
CA TRP A 21 -1.38 -7.38 14.05
C TRP A 21 -1.19 -8.79 13.45
N PRO A 22 -0.81 -9.85 14.20
CA PRO A 22 -0.68 -11.17 13.59
C PRO A 22 -2.03 -11.69 13.11
N ALA A 23 -3.10 -11.43 13.86
CA ALA A 23 -4.45 -11.83 13.50
C ALA A 23 -4.96 -11.03 12.29
N GLU A 24 -4.79 -9.71 12.29
CA GLU A 24 -5.16 -8.83 11.18
C GLU A 24 -4.43 -9.21 9.88
N ALA A 25 -3.11 -9.45 9.96
CA ALA A 25 -2.29 -9.91 8.84
C ALA A 25 -2.76 -11.29 8.32
N PHE A 26 -2.98 -12.24 9.23
CA PHE A 26 -3.42 -13.59 8.90
C PHE A 26 -4.76 -13.60 8.15
N TRP A 27 -5.76 -12.91 8.69
CA TRP A 27 -7.09 -12.85 8.07
C TRP A 27 -7.08 -12.06 6.75
N THR A 28 -6.31 -10.99 6.65
CA THR A 28 -6.11 -10.25 5.40
C THR A 28 -5.52 -11.15 4.32
N ALA A 29 -4.48 -11.92 4.65
CA ALA A 29 -3.81 -12.82 3.73
C ALA A 29 -4.73 -13.96 3.27
N LEU A 30 -5.50 -14.57 4.19
CA LEU A 30 -6.50 -15.57 3.83
C LEU A 30 -7.62 -15.00 2.95
N HIS A 31 -8.07 -13.79 3.22
CA HIS A 31 -9.07 -13.12 2.40
C HIS A 31 -8.55 -12.85 0.99
N ALA A 32 -7.31 -12.36 0.86
CA ALA A 32 -6.66 -12.21 -0.45
C ALA A 32 -6.57 -13.54 -1.20
N ARG A 33 -6.18 -14.63 -0.52
CA ARG A 33 -6.15 -15.98 -1.11
C ARG A 33 -7.52 -16.46 -1.57
N HIS A 34 -8.57 -16.19 -0.80
CA HIS A 34 -9.94 -16.50 -1.19
C HIS A 34 -10.34 -15.74 -2.46
N LEU A 35 -10.03 -14.45 -2.53
CA LEU A 35 -10.33 -13.61 -3.70
C LEU A 35 -9.59 -14.07 -4.95
N GLN A 36 -8.34 -14.52 -4.85
CA GLN A 36 -7.61 -15.10 -5.99
C GLN A 36 -8.37 -16.30 -6.60
N LYS A 37 -9.05 -17.11 -5.78
CA LYS A 37 -9.85 -18.24 -6.24
C LYS A 37 -11.22 -17.79 -6.77
N ALA A 38 -11.89 -16.91 -6.04
CA ALA A 38 -13.28 -16.52 -6.32
C ALA A 38 -13.39 -15.45 -7.43
N CYS A 39 -12.34 -14.67 -7.66
CA CYS A 39 -12.26 -13.57 -8.63
C CYS A 39 -11.01 -13.74 -9.49
N TRP A 40 -10.84 -14.92 -10.09
CA TRP A 40 -9.64 -15.33 -10.83
C TRP A 40 -9.29 -14.45 -12.04
N THR A 41 -10.27 -13.69 -12.58
CA THR A 41 -10.06 -12.70 -13.65
C THR A 41 -9.57 -11.34 -13.14
N SER A 42 -9.53 -11.14 -11.83
CA SER A 42 -9.05 -9.92 -11.18
C SER A 42 -7.63 -10.11 -10.67
N ALA A 43 -6.77 -9.13 -10.89
CA ALA A 43 -5.48 -9.03 -10.21
C ALA A 43 -5.71 -8.65 -8.74
N VAL A 44 -5.38 -9.57 -7.83
CA VAL A 44 -5.55 -9.37 -6.39
C VAL A 44 -4.26 -8.84 -5.78
N GLY A 45 -4.39 -7.78 -4.96
CA GLY A 45 -3.28 -7.18 -4.23
C GLY A 45 -3.54 -7.03 -2.74
N VAL A 46 -2.48 -6.71 -2.00
CA VAL A 46 -2.50 -6.45 -0.56
C VAL A 46 -1.86 -5.10 -0.26
N SER A 47 -2.47 -4.34 0.64
CA SER A 47 -1.91 -3.09 1.19
C SER A 47 -1.64 -3.25 2.67
N PHE A 48 -0.61 -2.55 3.17
CA PHE A 48 -0.20 -2.61 4.58
C PHE A 48 -0.30 -1.24 5.27
N PRO A 49 -1.47 -0.58 5.29
CA PRO A 49 -1.60 0.74 5.91
C PRO A 49 -1.50 0.63 7.43
N ARG A 50 -0.60 1.39 8.04
CA ARG A 50 -0.55 1.59 9.49
C ARG A 50 -1.35 2.81 9.92
N LEU A 51 -1.92 2.76 11.12
CA LEU A 51 -2.37 3.94 11.83
C LEU A 51 -1.16 4.79 12.21
N ARG A 52 -1.14 6.03 11.71
CA ARG A 52 -0.15 7.06 12.02
C ARG A 52 -0.87 8.41 12.16
N HIS A 53 -0.26 9.32 12.91
CA HIS A 53 -0.74 10.69 13.12
C HIS A 53 -2.21 10.77 13.55
N THR A 54 -2.60 9.96 14.52
CA THR A 54 -3.95 10.01 15.10
C THR A 54 -4.13 11.28 15.94
N PRO A 55 -5.35 11.84 16.02
CA PRO A 55 -5.61 12.97 16.91
C PRO A 55 -5.20 12.64 18.35
N PRO A 56 -4.76 13.61 19.17
CA PRO A 56 -4.28 13.34 20.54
C PRO A 56 -5.27 12.58 21.44
N ARG A 57 -6.58 12.70 21.15
CA ARG A 57 -7.66 11.99 21.85
C ARG A 57 -7.79 10.51 21.49
N PHE A 58 -7.09 10.05 20.46
CA PHE A 58 -7.17 8.68 19.96
C PHE A 58 -5.83 7.98 20.18
N GLN A 59 -5.82 7.07 21.14
CA GLN A 59 -4.70 6.19 21.42
C GLN A 59 -4.82 4.93 20.56
N ILE A 60 -3.74 4.56 19.89
CA ILE A 60 -3.68 3.35 19.07
C ILE A 60 -3.60 2.16 20.03
N ALA A 61 -4.59 1.27 19.99
CA ALA A 61 -4.68 0.13 20.90
C ALA A 61 -3.56 -0.89 20.68
N HIS A 62 -3.19 -1.12 19.41
CA HIS A 62 -2.20 -2.13 19.03
C HIS A 62 -1.14 -1.53 18.10
N PRO A 63 -0.28 -0.60 18.59
CA PRO A 63 0.70 0.07 17.75
C PRO A 63 1.63 -0.96 17.07
N LEU A 64 1.95 -0.70 15.81
CA LEU A 64 2.74 -1.62 14.99
C LEU A 64 4.06 -0.97 14.58
N GLY A 65 5.17 -1.53 15.08
CA GLY A 65 6.52 -1.09 14.76
C GLY A 65 6.99 -1.52 13.37
N ASP A 66 8.19 -1.07 12.99
CA ASP A 66 8.75 -1.33 11.68
C ASP A 66 9.15 -2.80 11.50
N ALA A 67 9.61 -3.45 12.57
CA ALA A 67 9.96 -4.86 12.55
C ALA A 67 8.72 -5.73 12.27
N GLU A 68 7.60 -5.44 12.94
CA GLU A 68 6.32 -6.13 12.73
C GLU A 68 5.75 -5.86 11.33
N LEU A 69 5.93 -4.64 10.80
CA LEU A 69 5.53 -4.32 9.43
C LEU A 69 6.33 -5.16 8.42
N VAL A 70 7.65 -5.19 8.56
CA VAL A 70 8.54 -5.99 7.71
C VAL A 70 8.17 -7.48 7.81
N GLN A 71 7.95 -7.99 9.01
CA GLN A 71 7.54 -9.37 9.24
C GLN A 71 6.20 -9.68 8.54
N THR A 72 5.23 -8.77 8.65
CA THR A 72 3.92 -8.89 7.99
C THR A 72 4.08 -8.95 6.47
N ILE A 73 4.86 -8.05 5.89
CA ILE A 73 5.11 -8.00 4.44
C ILE A 73 5.78 -9.28 3.97
N LEU A 74 6.85 -9.72 4.63
CA LEU A 74 7.61 -10.91 4.24
C LEU A 74 6.79 -12.19 4.39
N ALA A 75 6.07 -12.36 5.50
CA ALA A 75 5.18 -13.50 5.70
C ALA A 75 4.08 -13.54 4.63
N THR A 76 3.49 -12.38 4.30
CA THR A 76 2.48 -12.29 3.24
C THR A 76 3.09 -12.58 1.88
N ARG A 77 4.33 -12.15 1.58
CA ARG A 77 5.02 -12.42 0.31
C ARG A 77 5.28 -13.91 0.13
N LEU A 78 5.74 -14.60 1.18
CA LEU A 78 5.92 -16.05 1.17
C LEU A 78 4.59 -16.78 0.97
N PHE A 79 3.52 -16.30 1.59
CA PHE A 79 2.20 -16.91 1.48
C PHE A 79 1.49 -16.60 0.15
N LEU A 80 1.70 -15.43 -0.45
CA LEU A 80 1.05 -14.94 -1.68
C LEU A 80 2.09 -14.43 -2.68
N PRO A 81 2.90 -15.32 -3.27
CA PRO A 81 4.04 -14.93 -4.10
C PRO A 81 3.66 -14.09 -5.33
N GLU A 82 2.46 -14.32 -5.89
CA GLU A 82 1.97 -13.64 -7.10
C GLU A 82 1.15 -12.37 -6.81
N ALA A 83 0.87 -12.04 -5.55
CA ALA A 83 0.03 -10.89 -5.23
C ALA A 83 0.81 -9.57 -5.33
N GLY A 84 0.15 -8.53 -5.86
CA GLY A 84 0.71 -7.18 -5.89
C GLY A 84 0.66 -6.51 -4.51
N PHE A 85 1.75 -5.91 -4.05
CA PHE A 85 1.85 -5.27 -2.74
C PHE A 85 2.01 -3.76 -2.87
N ASN A 86 1.12 -3.02 -2.20
CA ASN A 86 1.09 -1.56 -2.25
C ASN A 86 1.66 -0.95 -0.97
N LEU A 87 2.62 -0.03 -1.13
CA LEU A 87 3.16 0.78 -0.05
C LEU A 87 2.80 2.26 -0.25
N SER A 88 2.15 2.84 0.75
CA SER A 88 1.68 4.24 0.69
C SER A 88 2.71 5.21 1.25
N THR A 89 2.49 6.51 0.99
CA THR A 89 3.21 7.66 1.57
C THR A 89 2.93 7.89 3.06
N ARG A 90 2.19 6.99 3.71
CA ARG A 90 2.06 6.94 5.17
C ARG A 90 3.35 6.52 5.86
N GLU A 91 4.26 5.90 5.13
CA GLU A 91 5.53 5.43 5.70
C GLU A 91 6.65 6.42 5.39
N PRO A 92 7.61 6.61 6.31
CA PRO A 92 8.70 7.55 6.11
C PRO A 92 9.61 7.11 4.97
N ALA A 93 10.18 8.07 4.26
CA ALA A 93 11.04 7.86 3.09
C ALA A 93 12.10 6.77 3.31
N GLU A 94 12.83 6.84 4.42
CA GLU A 94 13.90 5.88 4.73
C GLU A 94 13.40 4.43 4.85
N LEU A 95 12.27 4.22 5.52
CA LEU A 95 11.67 2.89 5.64
C LEU A 95 11.18 2.40 4.28
N ARG A 96 10.54 3.27 3.51
CA ARG A 96 10.04 2.94 2.19
C ARG A 96 11.14 2.46 1.25
N ASP A 97 12.29 3.13 1.26
CA ASP A 97 13.44 2.79 0.43
C ASP A 97 13.97 1.39 0.78
N ARG A 98 14.03 1.07 2.08
CA ARG A 98 14.45 -0.25 2.59
C ARG A 98 13.43 -1.36 2.32
N LEU A 99 12.15 -1.02 2.14
CA LEU A 99 11.08 -1.98 1.85
C LEU A 99 11.00 -2.36 0.37
N ILE A 100 11.58 -1.58 -0.55
CA ILE A 100 11.58 -1.86 -2.00
C ILE A 100 11.98 -3.32 -2.29
N PRO A 101 13.13 -3.84 -1.80
CA PRO A 101 13.53 -5.20 -2.13
C PRO A 101 12.75 -6.29 -1.39
N LEU A 102 11.88 -5.94 -0.44
CA LEU A 102 11.20 -6.88 0.44
C LEU A 102 9.80 -7.28 -0.06
N GLY A 103 9.57 -7.14 -1.36
CA GLY A 103 8.36 -7.61 -2.03
C GLY A 103 7.29 -6.55 -2.26
N ILE A 104 7.62 -5.26 -2.16
CA ILE A 104 6.74 -4.18 -2.60
C ILE A 104 6.72 -4.14 -4.13
N THR A 105 5.53 -4.06 -4.74
CA THR A 105 5.38 -4.04 -6.20
C THR A 105 4.77 -2.73 -6.72
N ALA A 106 4.17 -1.94 -5.82
CA ALA A 106 3.59 -0.65 -6.16
C ALA A 106 3.78 0.34 -5.00
N MET A 107 4.08 1.58 -5.34
CA MET A 107 4.36 2.64 -4.38
C MET A 107 3.61 3.92 -4.78
N SER A 108 2.93 4.55 -3.82
CA SER A 108 2.36 5.89 -4.04
C SER A 108 3.47 6.95 -4.00
N ALA A 109 3.43 7.98 -4.83
CA ALA A 109 4.41 9.07 -4.80
C ALA A 109 3.73 10.42 -4.99
N GLY A 110 4.30 11.48 -4.40
CA GLY A 110 3.74 12.83 -4.45
C GLY A 110 2.27 12.89 -4.01
N SER A 111 1.88 12.15 -2.97
CA SER A 111 0.46 12.03 -2.60
C SER A 111 -0.06 13.30 -1.93
N SER A 112 -1.26 13.74 -2.34
CA SER A 112 -2.10 14.67 -1.58
C SER A 112 -3.25 13.90 -0.95
N THR A 113 -3.36 13.96 0.37
CA THR A 113 -4.40 13.30 1.17
C THR A 113 -5.57 14.23 1.48
N ARG A 114 -5.58 15.40 0.83
CA ARG A 114 -6.62 16.42 0.92
C ARG A 114 -7.51 16.37 -0.32
N PRO A 115 -8.85 16.41 -0.17
CA PRO A 115 -9.76 16.61 -1.28
C PRO A 115 -9.38 17.88 -2.07
N GLY A 116 -9.03 17.74 -3.35
CA GLY A 116 -8.62 18.85 -4.22
C GLY A 116 -7.19 19.37 -3.99
N GLY A 117 -6.39 18.74 -3.13
CA GLY A 117 -5.09 19.26 -2.71
C GLY A 117 -3.99 19.30 -3.78
N TYR A 118 -4.21 18.69 -4.95
CA TYR A 118 -3.34 18.86 -6.11
C TYR A 118 -3.61 20.14 -6.92
N ALA A 119 -4.82 20.71 -6.81
CA ALA A 119 -5.26 21.87 -7.57
C ALA A 119 -5.30 23.16 -6.75
N ALA A 120 -5.51 23.05 -5.43
CA ALA A 120 -5.51 24.18 -4.50
C ALA A 120 -4.86 23.77 -3.18
N ALA A 121 -3.72 24.39 -2.86
CA ALA A 121 -2.93 24.07 -1.67
C ALA A 121 -3.58 24.55 -0.36
N ASP A 122 -4.61 25.40 -0.42
CA ASP A 122 -5.14 26.09 0.76
C ASP A 122 -6.67 26.23 0.71
N THR A 123 -7.37 25.11 0.89
CA THR A 123 -8.84 25.07 0.93
C THR A 123 -9.41 24.98 2.35
N GLY A 124 -8.57 25.02 3.39
CA GLY A 124 -9.00 24.81 4.78
C GLY A 124 -9.54 23.40 5.07
N VAL A 125 -9.41 22.46 4.11
CA VAL A 125 -9.91 21.08 4.24
C VAL A 125 -8.86 20.20 4.92
N LEU A 126 -9.28 19.47 5.96
CA LEU A 126 -8.43 18.57 6.71
C LEU A 126 -7.95 17.39 5.85
N GLU A 127 -6.69 17.02 6.02
CA GLU A 127 -6.09 15.82 5.43
C GLU A 127 -6.68 14.56 6.06
N GLN A 128 -6.87 13.50 5.26
CA GLN A 128 -7.32 12.20 5.77
C GLN A 128 -6.26 11.55 6.68
N PHE A 129 -4.99 11.76 6.36
CA PHE A 129 -3.81 11.38 7.15
C PHE A 129 -2.63 12.25 6.73
N ALA A 130 -1.69 12.48 7.64
CA ALA A 130 -0.45 13.18 7.31
C ALA A 130 0.47 12.28 6.48
N VAL A 131 1.09 12.89 5.46
CA VAL A 131 2.05 12.25 4.56
C VAL A 131 3.44 12.28 5.19
N GLU A 132 4.08 11.11 5.31
CA GLU A 132 5.43 10.94 5.88
C GLU A 132 6.53 10.96 4.81
N ASP A 133 6.15 10.76 3.55
CA ASP A 133 7.05 10.86 2.42
C ASP A 133 6.52 11.89 1.41
N THR A 134 7.10 13.09 1.49
CA THR A 134 6.76 14.26 0.68
C THR A 134 7.57 14.36 -0.60
N ARG A 135 8.43 13.37 -0.89
CA ARG A 135 9.23 13.34 -2.12
C ARG A 135 8.33 13.36 -3.35
N THR A 136 8.81 14.07 -4.35
CA THR A 136 8.17 14.14 -5.67
C THR A 136 8.19 12.77 -6.33
N PRO A 137 7.28 12.52 -7.29
CA PRO A 137 7.29 11.27 -8.03
C PRO A 137 8.60 11.00 -8.78
N ALA A 138 9.30 12.05 -9.24
CA ALA A 138 10.61 11.93 -9.88
C ALA A 138 11.69 11.43 -8.91
N GLU A 139 11.71 11.92 -7.67
CA GLU A 139 12.67 11.47 -6.66
C GLU A 139 12.42 10.01 -6.27
N VAL A 140 11.16 9.60 -6.11
CA VAL A 140 10.82 8.20 -5.82
C VAL A 140 11.25 7.26 -6.95
N VAL A 141 11.10 7.68 -8.21
CA VAL A 141 11.59 6.94 -9.39
C VAL A 141 13.10 6.72 -9.33
N GLU A 142 13.88 7.74 -8.98
CA GLU A 142 15.33 7.60 -8.89
C GLU A 142 15.76 6.65 -7.77
N VAL A 143 15.03 6.65 -6.65
CA VAL A 143 15.29 5.70 -5.56
C VAL A 143 15.02 4.26 -6.00
N ILE A 144 13.91 4.01 -6.71
CA ILE A 144 13.58 2.68 -7.25
C ILE A 144 14.69 2.20 -8.19
N ARG A 145 15.18 3.07 -9.08
CA ARG A 145 16.30 2.77 -9.98
C ARG A 145 17.59 2.45 -9.22
N ARG A 146 17.93 3.24 -8.21
CA ARG A 146 19.12 3.02 -7.35
C ARG A 146 19.04 1.70 -6.59
N ALA A 147 17.84 1.25 -6.24
CA ALA A 147 17.62 -0.06 -5.62
C ALA A 147 17.74 -1.23 -6.61
N GLY A 148 17.97 -0.96 -7.91
CA GLY A 148 18.12 -1.98 -8.95
C GLY A 148 16.81 -2.42 -9.60
N TYR A 149 15.73 -1.65 -9.45
CA TYR A 149 14.41 -1.94 -10.00
C TYR A 149 14.02 -0.97 -11.11
N ASP A 150 13.11 -1.39 -11.99
CA ASP A 150 12.56 -0.53 -13.06
C ASP A 150 11.20 0.05 -12.64
N PRO A 151 11.05 1.39 -12.56
CA PRO A 151 9.78 2.02 -12.23
C PRO A 151 8.83 2.02 -13.44
N VAL A 152 7.68 1.35 -13.27
CA VAL A 152 6.62 1.27 -14.28
C VAL A 152 5.42 2.13 -13.88
N TRP A 153 5.01 3.04 -14.77
CA TRP A 153 3.86 3.94 -14.54
C TRP A 153 2.54 3.40 -15.07
N LYS A 154 2.61 2.57 -16.12
CA LYS A 154 1.45 2.03 -16.84
C LYS A 154 1.74 0.61 -17.28
N ASP A 155 1.01 -0.33 -16.72
CA ASP A 155 1.11 -1.78 -16.96
C ASP A 155 -0.20 -2.36 -17.56
N PHE A 156 -1.11 -1.49 -18.01
CA PHE A 156 -2.45 -1.85 -18.46
C PHE A 156 -2.80 -1.30 -19.86
N ASP A 157 -1.82 -0.82 -20.61
CA ASP A 157 -2.06 -0.41 -22.00
C ASP A 157 -2.58 -1.58 -22.83
N ALA A 158 -3.55 -1.32 -23.70
CA ALA A 158 -4.05 -2.31 -24.66
C ALA A 158 -2.95 -2.77 -25.62
N ALA A 159 -1.93 -1.93 -25.84
CA ALA A 159 -0.71 -2.31 -26.57
C ALA A 159 0.03 -3.52 -25.98
N PHE A 160 -0.20 -3.86 -24.70
CA PHE A 160 0.36 -5.04 -24.03
C PHE A 160 -0.58 -6.25 -24.01
N LEU A 161 -1.79 -6.13 -24.56
CA LEU A 161 -2.82 -7.19 -24.50
C LEU A 161 -2.89 -8.07 -25.75
N GLY A 162 -2.09 -7.78 -26.79
CA GLY A 162 -2.09 -8.53 -28.06
C GLY A 162 -3.20 -8.11 -29.01
#